data_AF-A0A7S4VNG8-F1
#
_entry.id   AF-A0A7S4VNG8-F1
#
_cell.length_a   1.000
_cell.length_b   1.000
_cell.length_c   1.000
_cell.angle_alpha   90.00
_cell.angle_beta   90.00
_cell.angle_gamma   90.00
#
_symmetry.space_group_name_H-M   'P 1'
#
loop_
_entity.id
_entity.type
_entity.pdbx_description
1 polymer ?
#
loop_
_entity_poly.entity_id
_entity_poly.type
_entity_poly.pdbx_seq_one_letter_code
_entity_poly.pdbx_strand_id
1 'polypeptide(L)'
;IGSYRDNEIDDIHPLTVHLNELKNEKVAITNINITDISKEVVSTLISDVINMPNSLTESLSDVVYKKTGGNVLFVIQFLNSICDEGLLFYSFDDKGWKWDVDAIEAKEIPDEVGALLSRKIRQLPIGCQHSIKLLSCVGSKCDESILISFMCQGRDSSYFSSLDYAIDEGLLKKEGSTYMFAHDQIQNAAYSLIPENDQVRMHKQIGNLILDHAQDDKINDVLFIAVDQLNRCKKTITKEKERTQLAMLNLKAGEKAMSL
;
A
#
# COMPACT_ATOMS: atom_id res chain seq x y z
N ILE A 1 16.33 -5.83 -18.92
CA ILE A 1 16.40 -5.75 -17.44
C ILE A 1 15.08 -5.16 -16.99
N GLY A 2 14.35 -5.84 -16.11
CA GLY A 2 13.05 -5.40 -15.59
C GLY A 2 12.91 -5.80 -14.13
N SER A 3 12.04 -5.12 -13.41
CA SER A 3 11.70 -5.40 -12.01
C SER A 3 10.22 -5.69 -11.91
N TYR A 4 9.85 -6.68 -11.10
CA TYR A 4 8.47 -7.01 -10.82
C TYR A 4 8.33 -7.40 -9.36
N ARG A 5 7.09 -7.37 -8.85
CA ARG A 5 6.79 -7.85 -7.50
C ARG A 5 6.35 -9.30 -7.56
N ASP A 6 6.99 -10.11 -6.75
CA ASP A 6 6.72 -11.54 -6.65
C ASP A 6 5.34 -11.85 -6.07
N ASN A 7 4.76 -10.94 -5.28
CA ASN A 7 3.41 -11.07 -4.72
C ASN A 7 2.27 -10.61 -5.65
N GLU A 8 2.57 -9.96 -6.77
CA GLU A 8 1.58 -9.43 -7.73
C GLU A 8 1.49 -10.27 -9.01
N ILE A 9 2.27 -11.34 -9.10
CA ILE A 9 2.41 -12.17 -10.30
C ILE A 9 2.05 -13.61 -9.94
N ASP A 10 0.87 -14.02 -10.38
CA ASP A 10 0.42 -15.40 -10.29
C ASP A 10 0.87 -16.23 -11.51
N ASP A 11 0.56 -17.53 -11.49
CA ASP A 11 0.93 -18.47 -12.55
C ASP A 11 0.30 -18.12 -13.92
N ILE A 12 -0.72 -17.25 -13.93
CA ILE A 12 -1.53 -16.88 -15.09
C ILE A 12 -1.09 -15.52 -15.65
N HIS A 13 -0.34 -14.73 -14.88
CA HIS A 13 0.08 -13.39 -15.26
C HIS A 13 0.89 -13.40 -16.57
N PRO A 14 0.66 -12.45 -17.51
CA PRO A 14 1.33 -12.41 -18.82
C PRO A 14 2.85 -12.47 -18.75
N LEU A 15 3.45 -11.87 -17.70
CA LEU A 15 4.89 -11.96 -17.48
C LEU A 15 5.34 -13.39 -17.16
N THR A 16 4.59 -14.16 -16.38
CA THR A 16 4.91 -15.55 -16.03
C THR A 16 4.87 -16.44 -17.27
N VAL A 17 3.85 -16.26 -18.11
CA VAL A 17 3.71 -16.95 -19.40
C VAL A 17 4.92 -16.65 -20.28
N HIS A 18 5.27 -15.38 -20.44
CA HIS A 18 6.38 -14.97 -21.30
C HIS A 18 7.75 -15.41 -20.76
N LEU A 19 7.95 -15.40 -19.44
CA LEU A 19 9.15 -15.95 -18.79
C LEU A 19 9.26 -17.47 -19.01
N ASN A 20 8.14 -18.19 -19.03
CA ASN A 20 8.12 -19.62 -19.31
C ASN A 20 8.38 -19.93 -20.80
N GLU A 21 7.86 -19.12 -21.72
CA GLU A 21 8.18 -19.20 -23.16
C GLU A 21 9.70 -19.01 -23.39
N LEU A 22 10.28 -17.97 -22.80
CA LEU A 22 11.72 -17.70 -22.90
C LEU A 22 12.58 -18.84 -22.29
N LYS A 23 12.12 -19.47 -21.20
CA LYS A 23 12.76 -20.68 -20.66
C LYS A 23 12.68 -21.85 -21.65
N ASN A 24 11.54 -22.06 -22.30
CA ASN A 24 11.34 -23.12 -23.30
C ASN A 24 12.23 -22.91 -24.54
N GLU A 25 12.46 -21.65 -24.94
CA GLU A 25 13.38 -21.27 -26.01
C GLU A 25 14.87 -21.31 -25.59
N LYS A 26 15.18 -21.75 -24.36
CA LYS A 26 16.54 -21.83 -23.78
C LYS A 26 17.25 -20.49 -23.71
N VAL A 27 16.51 -19.39 -23.60
CA VAL A 27 17.09 -18.07 -23.34
C VAL A 27 17.59 -18.03 -21.89
N ALA A 28 18.80 -17.52 -21.67
CA ALA A 28 19.34 -17.38 -20.32
C ALA A 28 18.60 -16.27 -19.56
N ILE A 29 17.85 -16.65 -18.52
CA ILE A 29 17.16 -15.72 -17.61
C ILE A 29 17.86 -15.75 -16.25
N THR A 30 18.27 -14.59 -15.76
CA THR A 30 18.83 -14.43 -14.41
C THR A 30 17.80 -13.74 -13.53
N ASN A 31 17.21 -14.47 -12.59
CA ASN A 31 16.34 -13.90 -11.57
C ASN A 31 17.16 -13.50 -10.36
N ILE A 32 17.12 -12.21 -10.01
CA ILE A 32 17.71 -11.68 -8.79
C ILE A 32 16.56 -11.37 -7.85
N ASN A 33 16.40 -12.18 -6.80
CA ASN A 33 15.42 -11.91 -5.77
C ASN A 33 16.02 -10.94 -4.75
N ILE A 34 15.36 -9.81 -4.53
CA ILE A 34 15.77 -8.82 -3.54
C ILE A 34 14.99 -9.12 -2.27
N THR A 35 15.63 -9.86 -1.36
CA THR A 35 15.06 -10.16 -0.04
C THR A 35 15.39 -9.06 0.96
N ASP A 36 14.71 -9.07 2.10
CA ASP A 36 15.10 -8.29 3.27
C ASP A 36 16.56 -8.59 3.65
N ILE A 37 17.26 -7.58 4.20
CA ILE A 37 18.66 -7.71 4.59
C ILE A 37 18.79 -8.55 5.85
N SER A 38 19.85 -9.36 5.91
CA SER A 38 20.08 -10.23 7.05
C SER A 38 20.48 -9.46 8.30
N LYS A 39 20.39 -10.13 9.46
CA LYS A 39 20.80 -9.57 10.75
C LYS A 39 22.26 -9.09 10.72
N GLU A 40 23.14 -9.84 10.04
CA GLU A 40 24.56 -9.50 9.92
C GLU A 40 24.77 -8.21 9.13
N VAL A 41 23.97 -7.99 8.08
CA VAL A 41 24.00 -6.75 7.29
C VAL A 41 23.46 -5.58 8.11
N VAL A 42 22.37 -5.77 8.86
CA VAL A 42 21.85 -4.73 9.78
C VAL A 42 22.89 -4.36 10.83
N SER A 43 23.55 -5.34 11.44
CA SER A 43 24.59 -5.11 12.45
C SER A 43 25.79 -4.36 11.88
N THR A 44 26.22 -4.73 10.67
CA THR A 44 27.29 -4.03 9.95
C THR A 44 26.91 -2.59 9.64
N LEU A 45 25.68 -2.38 9.13
CA LEU A 45 25.16 -1.05 8.82
C LEU A 45 25.12 -0.15 10.07
N ILE A 46 24.62 -0.67 11.19
CA ILE A 46 24.58 0.08 12.45
C ILE A 46 25.99 0.41 12.92
N SER A 47 26.87 -0.59 13.00
CA SER A 47 28.28 -0.44 13.39
C SER A 47 29.01 0.63 12.57
N ASP A 48 28.82 0.63 11.25
CA ASP A 48 29.40 1.62 10.35
C ASP A 48 28.84 3.02 10.59
N VAL A 49 27.53 3.16 10.83
CA VAL A 49 26.87 4.45 11.06
C VAL A 49 27.29 5.07 12.39
N ILE A 50 27.35 4.29 13.47
CA ILE A 50 27.73 4.79 14.80
C ILE A 50 29.24 4.67 15.09
N ASN A 51 30.01 4.14 14.13
CA ASN A 51 31.45 3.94 14.18
C ASN A 51 31.91 3.18 15.44
N MET A 52 31.21 2.09 15.76
CA MET A 52 31.46 1.23 16.92
C MET A 52 31.46 -0.25 16.53
N PRO A 53 32.37 -1.09 17.06
CA PRO A 53 32.43 -2.52 16.73
C PRO A 53 31.10 -3.26 16.92
N ASN A 54 30.79 -4.21 16.03
CA ASN A 54 29.59 -5.07 16.11
C ASN A 54 29.38 -5.70 17.50
N SER A 55 30.45 -6.05 18.21
CA SER A 55 30.38 -6.65 19.55
C SER A 55 29.78 -5.70 20.61
N LEU A 56 29.87 -4.39 20.40
CA LEU A 56 29.30 -3.38 21.30
C LEU A 56 27.91 -2.93 20.86
N THR A 57 27.57 -3.10 19.58
CA THR A 57 26.28 -2.67 19.00
C THR A 57 25.29 -3.83 18.86
N GLU A 58 25.62 -5.02 19.35
CA GLU A 58 24.81 -6.23 19.24
C GLU A 58 23.42 -6.06 19.85
N SER A 59 23.33 -5.48 21.06
CA SER A 59 22.05 -5.24 21.72
C SER A 59 21.12 -4.32 20.91
N LEU A 60 21.67 -3.26 20.29
CA LEU A 60 20.92 -2.37 19.41
C LEU A 60 20.53 -3.08 18.10
N SER A 61 21.47 -3.79 17.49
CA SER A 61 21.27 -4.50 16.23
C SER A 61 20.18 -5.57 16.34
N ASP A 62 20.13 -6.26 17.48
CA ASP A 62 19.15 -7.30 17.77
C ASP A 62 17.74 -6.72 17.87
N VAL A 63 17.57 -5.63 18.61
CA VAL A 63 16.27 -4.97 18.74
C VAL A 63 15.84 -4.38 17.40
N VAL A 64 16.73 -3.68 16.68
CA VAL A 64 16.44 -3.11 15.36
C VAL A 64 16.03 -4.21 14.37
N TYR A 65 16.76 -5.33 14.29
CA TYR A 65 16.42 -6.43 13.38
C TYR A 65 15.11 -7.12 13.76
N LYS A 66 14.92 -7.43 15.06
CA LYS A 66 13.69 -8.05 15.58
C LYS A 66 12.45 -7.20 15.29
N LYS A 67 12.61 -5.89 15.34
CA LYS A 67 11.55 -4.92 15.09
C LYS A 67 11.29 -4.81 13.57
N THR A 68 12.33 -4.63 12.76
CA THR A 68 12.19 -4.24 11.34
C THR A 68 12.10 -5.41 10.36
N GLY A 69 12.40 -6.64 10.81
CA GLY A 69 12.40 -7.83 9.97
C GLY A 69 13.46 -7.83 8.87
N GLY A 70 14.45 -6.94 8.95
CA GLY A 70 15.47 -6.78 7.91
C GLY A 70 15.01 -5.93 6.72
N ASN A 71 13.85 -5.29 6.77
CA ASN A 71 13.45 -4.39 5.70
C ASN A 71 14.29 -3.10 5.76
N VAL A 72 15.14 -2.85 4.77
CA VAL A 72 16.11 -1.73 4.75
C VAL A 72 15.44 -0.39 5.04
N LEU A 73 14.25 -0.15 4.50
CA LEU A 73 13.51 1.08 4.72
C LEU A 73 13.10 1.23 6.19
N PHE A 74 12.60 0.16 6.80
CA PHE A 74 12.23 0.15 8.22
C PHE A 74 13.46 0.25 9.13
N VAL A 75 14.59 -0.35 8.76
CA VAL A 75 15.86 -0.20 9.49
C VAL A 75 16.27 1.28 9.55
N ILE A 76 16.34 1.96 8.41
CA ILE A 76 16.73 3.38 8.34
C ILE A 76 15.76 4.26 9.14
N GLN A 77 14.46 4.03 9.03
CA GLN A 77 13.45 4.84 9.70
C GLN A 77 13.42 4.62 11.20
N PHE A 78 13.46 3.36 11.63
CA PHE A 78 13.51 3.04 13.05
C PHE A 78 14.74 3.66 13.72
N LEU A 79 15.90 3.63 13.05
CA LEU A 79 17.13 4.30 13.51
C LEU A 79 16.97 5.83 13.61
N ASN A 80 16.34 6.49 12.63
CA ASN A 80 16.06 7.92 12.70
C ASN A 80 15.09 8.26 13.85
N SER A 81 14.04 7.47 14.02
CA SER A 81 13.02 7.65 15.06
C SER A 81 13.59 7.55 16.48
N ILE A 82 14.49 6.59 16.73
CA ILE A 82 15.15 6.48 18.04
C ILE A 82 16.16 7.61 18.28
N CYS A 83 16.77 8.17 17.22
CA CYS A 83 17.64 9.35 17.33
C CYS A 83 16.82 10.61 17.64
N ASP A 84 15.71 10.84 16.93
CA ASP A 84 14.84 12.02 17.10
C ASP A 84 14.23 12.09 18.51
N GLU A 85 13.91 10.94 19.09
CA GLU A 85 13.39 10.83 20.46
C GLU A 85 14.49 10.81 21.54
N GLY A 86 15.76 10.86 21.14
CA GLY A 86 16.90 10.83 22.07
C GLY A 86 17.06 9.49 22.78
N LEU A 87 16.53 8.40 22.24
CA LEU A 87 16.73 7.03 22.73
C LEU A 87 18.08 6.45 22.27
N LEU A 88 18.61 6.96 21.16
CA LEU A 88 19.98 6.77 20.70
C LEU A 88 20.64 8.15 20.57
N PHE A 89 21.69 8.41 21.34
CA PHE A 89 22.33 9.72 21.38
C PHE A 89 23.82 9.62 21.68
N TYR A 90 24.55 10.67 21.30
CA TYR A 90 25.97 10.79 21.61
C TYR A 90 26.16 11.45 22.99
N SER A 91 26.76 10.72 23.93
CA SER A 91 27.14 11.26 25.25
C SER A 91 28.50 11.94 25.16
N PHE A 92 28.54 13.24 25.46
CA PHE A 92 29.79 14.01 25.52
C PHE A 92 30.64 13.67 26.73
N ASP A 93 30.02 13.27 27.85
CA ASP A 93 30.72 12.91 29.08
C ASP A 93 31.49 11.60 28.92
N ASP A 94 30.89 10.62 28.24
CA ASP A 94 31.48 9.30 28.00
C ASP A 94 32.21 9.21 26.64
N LYS A 95 32.11 10.26 25.80
CA LYS A 95 32.63 10.32 24.43
C LYS A 95 32.22 9.13 23.56
N GLY A 96 30.95 8.74 23.61
CA GLY A 96 30.45 7.58 22.90
C GLY A 96 28.93 7.59 22.73
N TRP A 97 28.45 6.72 21.84
CA TRP A 97 27.01 6.49 21.66
C TRP A 97 26.44 5.73 22.85
N LYS A 98 25.28 6.18 23.31
CA LYS A 98 24.48 5.52 24.33
C LYS A 98 23.07 5.31 23.79
N TRP A 99 22.46 4.21 24.21
CA TRP A 99 21.08 3.90 23.91
C TRP A 99 20.41 3.21 25.08
N ASP A 100 19.10 3.39 25.17
CA ASP A 100 18.25 2.70 26.15
C ASP A 100 17.57 1.50 25.47
N VAL A 101 18.12 0.31 25.70
CA VAL A 101 17.62 -0.93 25.07
C VAL A 101 16.18 -1.23 25.50
N ASP A 102 15.84 -1.00 26.78
CA ASP A 102 14.51 -1.30 27.31
C ASP A 102 13.46 -0.34 26.71
N ALA A 103 13.80 0.95 26.59
CA ALA A 103 12.93 1.93 25.94
C ALA A 103 12.76 1.66 24.43
N ILE A 104 13.83 1.26 23.74
CA ILE A 104 13.78 0.90 22.31
C ILE A 104 13.00 -0.40 22.09
N GLU A 105 13.08 -1.37 23.01
CA GLU A 105 12.32 -2.62 22.91
C GLU A 105 10.82 -2.41 23.23
N ALA A 106 10.52 -1.53 24.19
CA ALA A 106 9.15 -1.13 24.51
C ALA A 106 8.49 -0.29 23.40
N LYS A 107 9.28 0.35 22.53
CA LYS A 107 8.80 1.09 21.37
C LYS A 107 8.19 0.14 20.36
N GLU A 108 6.89 0.29 20.09
CA GLU A 108 6.29 -0.32 18.89
C GLU A 108 6.93 0.31 17.65
N ILE A 109 7.09 -0.43 16.55
CA ILE A 109 7.24 0.24 15.26
C ILE A 109 5.82 0.60 14.83
N PRO A 110 5.37 1.85 14.99
CA PRO A 110 4.36 2.33 14.08
C PRO A 110 4.99 2.26 12.69
N ASP A 111 4.24 1.79 11.70
CA ASP A 111 4.56 1.97 10.29
C ASP A 111 4.74 3.49 10.07
N GLU A 112 5.94 4.02 10.26
CA GLU A 112 6.15 5.44 10.59
C GLU A 112 6.02 6.30 9.33
N VAL A 113 6.30 5.72 8.16
CA VAL A 113 5.84 6.29 6.88
C VAL A 113 4.34 6.31 6.82
N GLY A 114 3.68 5.20 7.17
CA GLY A 114 2.23 5.13 7.31
C GLY A 114 1.70 6.21 8.25
N ALA A 115 2.33 6.45 9.39
CA ALA A 115 1.93 7.42 10.41
C ALA A 115 2.20 8.87 9.99
N LEU A 116 3.35 9.15 9.37
CA LEU A 116 3.73 10.45 8.82
C LEU A 116 2.83 10.82 7.64
N LEU A 117 2.62 9.90 6.70
CA LEU A 117 1.70 10.07 5.57
C LEU A 117 0.27 10.19 6.07
N SER A 118 -0.13 9.40 7.07
CA SER A 118 -1.43 9.54 7.72
C SER A 118 -1.61 10.91 8.36
N ARG A 119 -0.56 11.46 8.99
CA ARG A 119 -0.57 12.81 9.55
C ARG A 119 -0.68 13.87 8.45
N LYS A 120 0.08 13.75 7.37
CA LYS A 120 -0.04 14.64 6.19
C LYS A 120 -1.45 14.59 5.60
N ILE A 121 -2.01 13.39 5.39
CA ILE A 121 -3.37 13.22 4.88
C ILE A 121 -4.38 13.89 5.83
N ARG A 122 -4.27 13.70 7.15
CA ARG A 122 -5.15 14.35 8.14
C ARG A 122 -5.07 15.89 8.14
N GLN A 123 -4.02 16.48 7.61
CA GLN A 123 -3.84 17.94 7.50
C GLN A 123 -4.45 18.52 6.22
N LEU A 124 -4.82 17.69 5.24
CA LEU A 124 -5.47 18.14 4.01
C LEU A 124 -6.91 18.61 4.26
N PRO A 125 -7.50 19.42 3.36
CA PRO A 125 -8.92 19.74 3.41
C PRO A 125 -9.79 18.47 3.48
N ILE A 126 -10.90 18.50 4.23
CA ILE A 126 -11.78 17.33 4.43
C ILE A 126 -12.24 16.71 3.10
N GLY A 127 -12.56 17.53 2.10
CA GLY A 127 -12.89 17.05 0.75
C GLY A 127 -11.77 16.20 0.14
N CYS A 128 -10.52 16.65 0.28
CA CYS A 128 -9.33 15.95 -0.22
C CYS A 128 -9.10 14.63 0.52
N GLN A 129 -9.25 14.64 1.85
CA GLN A 129 -9.14 13.44 2.67
C GLN A 129 -10.13 12.35 2.24
N HIS A 130 -11.38 12.72 2.00
CA HIS A 130 -12.39 11.78 1.51
C HIS A 130 -12.05 11.23 0.13
N SER A 131 -11.62 12.08 -0.81
CA SER A 131 -11.24 11.65 -2.16
C SER A 131 -10.03 10.71 -2.16
N ILE A 132 -8.99 11.00 -1.37
CA ILE A 132 -7.81 10.13 -1.25
C ILE A 132 -8.17 8.77 -0.63
N LYS A 133 -9.00 8.76 0.43
CA LYS A 133 -9.49 7.53 1.05
C LYS A 133 -10.29 6.69 0.06
N LEU A 134 -11.18 7.32 -0.72
CA LEU A 134 -11.92 6.64 -1.78
C LEU A 134 -10.98 6.03 -2.82
N LEU A 135 -10.00 6.80 -3.29
CA LEU A 135 -9.00 6.36 -4.25
C LEU A 135 -8.25 5.12 -3.73
N SER A 136 -7.91 5.11 -2.45
CA SER A 136 -7.21 3.99 -1.80
C SER A 136 -8.00 2.68 -1.81
N CYS A 137 -9.34 2.76 -1.78
CA CYS A 137 -10.22 1.60 -1.90
C CYS A 137 -10.31 1.08 -3.34
N VAL A 138 -10.23 1.96 -4.34
CA VAL A 138 -10.32 1.58 -5.77
C VAL A 138 -9.04 0.90 -6.24
N GLY A 139 -7.87 1.46 -5.90
CA GLY A 139 -6.57 0.89 -6.27
C GLY A 139 -5.47 1.93 -6.42
N SER A 140 -4.31 1.50 -6.94
CA SER A 140 -3.14 2.37 -7.15
C SER A 140 -3.31 3.38 -8.27
N LYS A 141 -4.25 3.13 -9.19
CA LYS A 141 -4.65 4.01 -10.30
C LYS A 141 -6.17 4.09 -10.37
N CYS A 142 -6.72 5.27 -10.60
CA CYS A 142 -8.16 5.49 -10.70
C CYS A 142 -8.46 6.56 -11.75
N ASP A 143 -9.35 6.24 -12.69
CA ASP A 143 -9.84 7.24 -13.65
C ASP A 143 -10.79 8.23 -12.96
N GLU A 144 -10.67 9.49 -13.35
CA GLU A 144 -11.44 10.61 -12.82
C GLU A 144 -12.95 10.34 -12.89
N SER A 145 -13.46 9.70 -13.95
CA SER A 145 -14.88 9.36 -14.10
C SER A 145 -15.45 8.49 -12.97
N ILE A 146 -14.64 7.58 -12.42
CA ILE A 146 -15.03 6.73 -11.28
C ILE A 146 -15.12 7.56 -10.00
N LEU A 147 -14.19 8.50 -9.81
CA LEU A 147 -14.25 9.44 -8.68
C LEU A 147 -15.46 10.38 -8.80
N ILE A 148 -15.74 10.91 -10.01
CA ILE A 148 -16.89 11.79 -10.26
C ILE A 148 -18.19 11.05 -9.91
N SER A 149 -18.39 9.85 -10.45
CA SER A 149 -19.61 9.09 -10.26
C SER A 149 -19.88 8.77 -8.79
N PHE A 150 -18.83 8.47 -8.00
CA PHE A 150 -18.95 8.27 -6.56
C PHE A 150 -19.27 9.57 -5.81
N MET A 151 -18.58 10.67 -6.12
CA MET A 151 -18.78 11.94 -5.42
C MET A 151 -20.11 12.62 -5.77
N CYS A 152 -20.62 12.45 -7.00
CA CYS A 152 -21.90 13.01 -7.42
C CYS A 152 -23.14 12.37 -6.76
N GLN A 153 -22.99 11.28 -5.99
CA GLN A 153 -24.08 10.79 -5.13
C GLN A 153 -24.37 11.73 -3.94
N GLY A 154 -23.45 12.65 -3.61
CA GLY A 154 -23.63 13.70 -2.61
C GLY A 154 -23.33 15.07 -3.20
N ARG A 155 -24.36 15.72 -3.78
CA ARG A 155 -24.42 17.08 -4.37
C ARG A 155 -23.39 18.11 -3.87
N ASP A 156 -22.13 18.00 -4.26
CA ASP A 156 -21.20 19.12 -4.18
C ASP A 156 -20.13 18.97 -5.27
N SER A 157 -20.01 19.97 -6.14
CA SER A 157 -19.05 20.00 -7.25
C SER A 157 -17.69 20.57 -6.84
N SER A 158 -17.50 20.88 -5.56
CA SER A 158 -16.28 21.52 -5.03
C SER A 158 -15.08 20.56 -4.85
N TYR A 159 -15.28 19.25 -5.01
CA TYR A 159 -14.26 18.24 -4.68
C TYR A 159 -13.09 18.12 -5.68
N PHE A 160 -13.22 18.54 -6.94
CA PHE A 160 -12.10 18.48 -7.91
C PHE A 160 -10.94 19.38 -7.48
N SER A 161 -11.27 20.58 -6.98
CA SER A 161 -10.29 21.48 -6.38
C SER A 161 -9.60 20.89 -5.15
N SER A 162 -10.12 19.79 -4.58
CA SER A 162 -9.57 19.17 -3.38
C SER A 162 -8.42 18.20 -3.70
N LEU A 163 -8.43 17.51 -4.84
CA LEU A 163 -7.35 16.56 -5.20
C LEU A 163 -6.08 17.25 -5.72
N ASP A 164 -6.21 18.48 -6.25
CA ASP A 164 -5.06 19.28 -6.66
C ASP A 164 -4.11 19.53 -5.48
N TYR A 165 -4.63 19.75 -4.27
CA TYR A 165 -3.81 19.85 -3.04
C TYR A 165 -2.99 18.58 -2.76
N ALA A 166 -3.54 17.40 -3.08
CA ALA A 166 -2.82 16.14 -2.89
C ALA A 166 -1.70 15.97 -3.93
N ILE A 167 -1.88 16.53 -5.12
CA ILE A 167 -0.84 16.56 -6.16
C ILE A 167 0.27 17.54 -5.76
N ASP A 168 -0.10 18.74 -5.30
CA ASP A 168 0.84 19.76 -4.84
C ASP A 168 1.68 19.28 -3.64
N GLU A 169 1.07 18.53 -2.72
CA GLU A 169 1.76 17.89 -1.58
C GLU A 169 2.59 16.64 -1.97
N GLY A 170 2.59 16.26 -3.25
CA GLY A 170 3.33 15.12 -3.78
C GLY A 170 2.76 13.76 -3.37
N LEU A 171 1.51 13.72 -2.89
CA LEU A 171 0.84 12.48 -2.47
C LEU A 171 0.24 11.72 -3.67
N LEU A 172 -0.25 12.46 -4.65
CA LEU A 172 -0.81 11.94 -5.89
C LEU A 172 -0.06 12.47 -7.11
N LYS A 173 -0.23 11.77 -8.22
CA LYS A 173 0.16 12.17 -9.57
C LYS A 173 -1.07 12.09 -10.47
N LYS A 174 -1.15 12.96 -11.48
CA LYS A 174 -2.20 12.92 -12.50
C LYS A 174 -1.57 12.73 -13.87
N GLU A 175 -2.02 11.71 -14.59
CA GLU A 175 -1.67 11.45 -16.00
C GLU A 175 -2.95 11.45 -16.83
N GLY A 176 -3.18 12.51 -17.61
CA GLY A 176 -4.44 12.69 -18.34
C GLY A 176 -5.64 12.79 -17.38
N SER A 177 -6.58 11.86 -17.50
CA SER A 177 -7.74 11.71 -16.59
C SER A 177 -7.51 10.72 -15.45
N THR A 178 -6.30 10.14 -15.30
CA THR A 178 -6.04 9.12 -14.29
C THR A 178 -5.24 9.69 -13.12
N TYR A 179 -5.74 9.49 -11.90
CA TYR A 179 -5.03 9.78 -10.67
C TYR A 179 -4.29 8.53 -10.18
N MET A 180 -3.08 8.72 -9.67
CA MET A 180 -2.23 7.65 -9.17
C MET A 180 -1.59 8.06 -7.85
N PHE A 181 -1.40 7.12 -6.93
CA PHE A 181 -0.55 7.37 -5.78
C PHE A 181 0.90 7.53 -6.20
N ALA A 182 1.60 8.50 -5.61
CA ALA A 182 3.03 8.67 -5.87
C ALA A 182 3.85 7.47 -5.37
N HIS A 183 3.34 6.78 -4.35
CA HIS A 183 3.89 5.57 -3.73
C HIS A 183 2.79 4.75 -3.05
N ASP A 184 2.93 3.43 -3.01
CA ASP A 184 1.92 2.54 -2.40
C ASP A 184 1.79 2.72 -0.89
N GLN A 185 2.82 3.23 -0.21
CA GLN A 185 2.73 3.57 1.21
C GLN A 185 1.70 4.68 1.47
N ILE A 186 1.49 5.58 0.50
CA ILE A 186 0.47 6.63 0.58
C ILE A 186 -0.91 6.02 0.46
N GLN A 187 -1.07 5.05 -0.45
CA GLN A 187 -2.30 4.27 -0.57
C GLN A 187 -2.62 3.53 0.72
N ASN A 188 -1.65 2.81 1.28
CA ASN A 188 -1.82 2.03 2.52
C ASN A 188 -2.13 2.93 3.72
N ALA A 189 -1.45 4.07 3.83
CA ALA A 189 -1.72 5.07 4.86
C ALA A 189 -3.15 5.62 4.73
N ALA A 190 -3.56 6.00 3.51
CA ALA A 190 -4.90 6.48 3.24
C ALA A 190 -5.98 5.44 3.57
N TYR A 191 -5.76 4.18 3.17
CA TYR A 191 -6.70 3.09 3.40
C TYR A 191 -6.84 2.76 4.89
N SER A 192 -5.72 2.75 5.63
CA SER A 192 -5.69 2.49 7.07
C SER A 192 -6.37 3.59 7.90
N LEU A 193 -6.52 4.80 7.37
CA LEU A 193 -7.29 5.89 7.99
C LEU A 193 -8.81 5.70 7.92
N ILE A 194 -9.29 4.65 7.27
CA ILE A 194 -10.72 4.33 7.15
C ILE A 194 -11.06 3.28 8.22
N PRO A 195 -12.02 3.53 9.12
CA PRO A 195 -12.49 2.52 10.06
C PRO A 195 -12.94 1.25 9.34
N GLU A 196 -12.68 0.06 9.89
CA GLU A 196 -12.96 -1.23 9.22
C GLU A 196 -14.42 -1.34 8.73
N ASN A 197 -15.39 -0.91 9.54
CA ASN A 197 -16.80 -0.89 9.16
C ASN A 197 -17.09 0.04 7.95
N ASP A 198 -16.37 1.16 7.88
CA ASP A 198 -16.50 2.11 6.78
C ASP A 198 -15.77 1.61 5.51
N GLN A 199 -14.65 0.89 5.64
CA GLN A 199 -13.98 0.24 4.50
C GLN A 199 -14.92 -0.72 3.79
N VAL A 200 -15.60 -1.57 4.56
CA VAL A 200 -16.54 -2.54 4.01
C VAL A 200 -17.74 -1.85 3.34
N ARG A 201 -18.26 -0.77 3.95
CA ARG A 201 -19.33 0.04 3.33
C ARG A 201 -18.87 0.69 2.03
N MET A 202 -17.66 1.26 2.01
CA MET A 202 -17.08 1.91 0.83
C MET A 202 -16.88 0.92 -0.30
N HIS A 203 -16.28 -0.24 -0.04
CA HIS A 203 -16.12 -1.30 -1.03
C HIS A 203 -17.46 -1.75 -1.64
N LYS A 204 -18.50 -1.90 -0.82
CA LYS A 204 -19.85 -2.22 -1.30
C LYS A 204 -20.41 -1.11 -2.19
N GLN A 205 -20.25 0.15 -1.78
CA GLN A 205 -20.72 1.30 -2.56
C GLN A 205 -19.99 1.42 -3.90
N ILE A 206 -18.65 1.31 -3.90
CA ILE A 206 -17.83 1.37 -5.11
C ILE A 206 -18.23 0.25 -6.08
N GLY A 207 -18.31 -0.99 -5.60
CA GLY A 207 -18.67 -2.14 -6.43
C GLY A 207 -20.05 -2.00 -7.07
N ASN A 208 -21.06 -1.60 -6.30
CA ASN A 208 -22.40 -1.35 -6.84
C ASN A 208 -22.42 -0.19 -7.83
N LEU A 209 -21.69 0.89 -7.54
CA LEU A 209 -21.67 2.08 -8.38
C LEU A 209 -21.02 1.81 -9.73
N ILE A 210 -19.95 1.03 -9.75
CA ILE A 210 -19.32 0.57 -10.99
C ILE A 210 -20.31 -0.26 -11.83
N LEU A 211 -21.12 -1.12 -11.19
CA LEU A 211 -22.16 -1.89 -11.89
C LEU A 211 -23.29 -1.01 -12.39
N ASP A 212 -23.73 -0.02 -11.62
CA ASP A 212 -24.83 0.88 -11.97
C ASP A 212 -24.46 1.82 -13.13
N HIS A 213 -23.18 2.21 -13.24
CA HIS A 213 -22.68 3.08 -14.32
C HIS A 213 -22.17 2.32 -15.54
N ALA A 214 -22.05 1.00 -15.45
CA ALA A 214 -21.78 0.18 -16.61
C ALA A 214 -23.02 0.18 -17.53
N GLN A 215 -22.90 0.80 -18.70
CA GLN A 215 -23.81 0.50 -19.81
C GLN A 215 -23.70 -0.99 -20.14
N ASP A 216 -24.82 -1.64 -20.51
CA ASP A 216 -24.90 -3.11 -20.72
C ASP A 216 -23.75 -3.65 -21.61
N ASP A 217 -23.28 -2.87 -22.58
CA ASP A 217 -22.20 -3.26 -23.51
C ASP A 217 -20.77 -3.14 -22.94
N LYS A 218 -20.58 -2.43 -21.82
CA LYS A 218 -19.27 -2.20 -21.16
C LYS A 218 -19.16 -2.86 -19.79
N ILE A 219 -20.21 -3.52 -19.32
CA ILE A 219 -20.21 -4.20 -18.02
C ILE A 219 -19.08 -5.20 -17.91
N ASN A 220 -18.72 -5.86 -19.01
CA ASN A 220 -17.62 -6.81 -19.06
C ASN A 220 -16.27 -6.15 -18.71
N ASP A 221 -16.02 -4.92 -19.16
CA ASP A 221 -14.72 -4.24 -18.98
C ASP A 221 -14.46 -3.88 -17.52
N VAL A 222 -15.52 -3.59 -16.78
CA VAL A 222 -15.45 -3.21 -15.37
C VAL A 222 -15.86 -4.33 -14.41
N LEU A 223 -16.29 -5.48 -14.94
CA LEU A 223 -16.82 -6.61 -14.18
C LEU A 223 -15.82 -7.11 -13.12
N PHE A 224 -14.55 -7.28 -13.49
CA PHE A 224 -13.52 -7.75 -12.57
C PHE A 224 -13.30 -6.78 -11.41
N ILE A 225 -13.27 -5.47 -11.70
CA ILE A 225 -13.08 -4.43 -10.69
C ILE A 225 -14.29 -4.41 -9.75
N ALA A 226 -15.51 -4.41 -10.29
CA ALA A 226 -16.72 -4.44 -9.48
C ALA A 226 -16.80 -5.68 -8.57
N VAL A 227 -16.47 -6.85 -9.12
CA VAL A 227 -16.49 -8.12 -8.37
C VAL A 227 -15.41 -8.16 -7.29
N ASP A 228 -14.19 -7.66 -7.54
CA ASP A 228 -13.16 -7.56 -6.50
C ASP A 228 -13.64 -6.70 -5.32
N GLN A 229 -14.20 -5.53 -5.63
CA GLN A 229 -14.75 -4.60 -4.63
C GLN A 229 -15.87 -5.26 -3.79
N LEU A 230 -16.81 -5.96 -4.45
CA LEU A 230 -17.89 -6.65 -3.74
C LEU A 230 -17.41 -7.88 -2.95
N ASN A 231 -16.39 -8.59 -3.42
CA ASN A 231 -15.84 -9.74 -2.70
C ASN A 231 -15.17 -9.33 -1.38
N ARG A 232 -14.56 -8.14 -1.31
CA ARG A 232 -14.00 -7.57 -0.07
C ARG A 232 -15.06 -7.34 1.01
N CYS A 233 -16.34 -7.22 0.66
CA CYS A 233 -17.44 -7.04 1.60
C CYS A 233 -18.29 -8.31 1.85
N LYS A 234 -17.92 -9.47 1.28
CA LYS A 234 -18.69 -10.74 1.34
C LYS A 234 -19.18 -11.11 2.75
N LYS A 235 -18.37 -10.90 3.79
CA LYS A 235 -18.71 -11.24 5.19
C LYS A 235 -19.91 -10.44 5.73
N THR A 236 -20.20 -9.27 5.16
CA THR A 236 -21.31 -8.40 5.59
C THR A 236 -22.57 -8.54 4.75
N ILE A 237 -22.52 -9.31 3.65
CA ILE A 237 -23.67 -9.57 2.80
C ILE A 237 -24.49 -10.70 3.41
N THR A 238 -25.48 -10.36 4.22
CA THR A 238 -26.33 -11.32 4.94
C THR A 238 -27.62 -11.67 4.20
N LYS A 239 -28.10 -10.78 3.32
CA LYS A 239 -29.34 -11.01 2.56
C LYS A 239 -29.10 -12.03 1.44
N GLU A 240 -29.96 -13.04 1.38
CA GLU A 240 -29.88 -14.11 0.38
C GLU A 240 -29.86 -13.58 -1.07
N LYS A 241 -30.74 -12.61 -1.37
CA LYS A 241 -30.79 -11.98 -2.70
C LYS A 241 -29.46 -11.33 -3.11
N GLU A 242 -28.81 -10.62 -2.20
CA GLU A 242 -27.52 -9.96 -2.47
C GLU A 242 -26.40 -11.01 -2.62
N ARG A 243 -26.44 -12.10 -1.85
CA ARG A 243 -25.48 -13.21 -1.98
C ARG A 243 -25.61 -13.91 -3.33
N THR A 244 -26.84 -14.16 -3.78
CA THR A 244 -27.09 -14.77 -5.10
C THR A 244 -26.64 -13.85 -6.23
N GLN A 245 -26.88 -12.55 -6.10
CA GLN A 245 -26.40 -11.57 -7.09
C GLN A 245 -24.86 -11.54 -7.16
N LEU A 246 -24.17 -11.52 -6.01
CA LEU A 246 -22.70 -11.58 -6.00
C LEU A 246 -22.17 -12.91 -6.56
N ALA A 247 -22.84 -14.03 -6.28
CA ALA A 247 -22.48 -15.33 -6.85
C ALA A 247 -22.63 -15.35 -8.38
N MET A 248 -23.72 -14.78 -8.91
CA MET A 248 -23.92 -14.64 -10.36
C MET A 248 -22.87 -13.73 -11.01
N LEU A 249 -22.49 -12.64 -10.36
CA LEU A 249 -21.43 -11.75 -10.85
C LEU A 249 -20.07 -12.44 -10.86
N ASN A 250 -19.72 -13.20 -9.81
CA ASN A 250 -18.51 -14.00 -9.77
C ASN A 250 -18.50 -15.10 -10.83
N LEU A 251 -19.65 -15.76 -11.10
CA LEU A 251 -19.77 -16.73 -12.18
C LEU A 251 -19.48 -16.09 -13.53
N LYS A 252 -20.12 -14.95 -13.83
CA LYS A 252 -19.87 -14.21 -15.08
C LYS A 252 -18.40 -13.78 -15.21
N ALA A 253 -17.78 -13.33 -14.13
CA ALA A 253 -16.36 -12.97 -14.12
C ALA A 253 -15.47 -14.19 -14.40
N GLY A 254 -15.78 -15.35 -13.82
CA GLY A 254 -15.08 -16.61 -14.08
C GLY A 254 -15.25 -17.10 -15.51
N GLU A 255 -16.47 -17.06 -16.05
CA GLU A 255 -16.75 -17.38 -17.46
C GLU A 255 -15.98 -16.47 -18.42
N LYS A 256 -15.94 -15.16 -18.13
CA LYS A 256 -15.15 -14.19 -18.92
C LYS A 256 -13.66 -14.51 -18.86
N ALA A 257 -13.13 -14.81 -17.67
CA ALA A 257 -11.71 -15.14 -17.49
C ALA A 257 -11.30 -16.40 -18.28
N MET A 258 -12.20 -17.38 -18.42
CA MET A 258 -11.96 -18.57 -19.25
C MET A 258 -12.01 -18.30 -20.76
N SER A 259 -12.59 -17.17 -21.17
CA SER A 259 -12.75 -16.77 -22.58
C SER A 259 -11.70 -15.78 -23.09
N LEU A 260 -10.83 -15.29 -22.20
CA LEU A 260 -9.67 -14.43 -22.51
C LEU A 260 -8.45 -15.31 -22.85
#